data_AF-A0A1I2H9B1-F1
#
_entry.id   AF-A0A1I2H9B1-F1
#
_cell.length_a   1.000
_cell.length_b   1.000
_cell.length_c   1.000
_cell.angle_alpha   90.00
_cell.angle_beta   90.00
_cell.angle_gamma   90.00
#
_symmetry.space_group_name_H-M   'P 1'
#
loop_
_entity.id
_entity.type
_entity.pdbx_description
1 polymer ?
#
loop_
_entity_poly.entity_id
_entity_poly.type
_entity_poly.pdbx_seq_one_letter_code
_entity_poly.pdbx_strand_id
1 'polypeptide(L)'
;MSVKSKFQVKNIKSASLQSKRARISSCSCQRQESANDPRSNGCRRRDPAVEGVQDAGKELSKIFKRLENEEVAEKLVRAIRCHDARAVQNIIGCECRVVHFFCTDRSDCVRICCLFGRDREVAISFDICIRRENRNRY
;
A
#
# COMPACT_ATOMS: atom_id res chain seq x y z
N MET A 1 7.19 55.24 -30.13
CA MET A 1 8.33 55.23 -29.20
C MET A 1 7.88 54.54 -27.91
N SER A 2 8.41 53.35 -27.62
CA SER A 2 7.85 52.37 -26.69
C SER A 2 8.28 52.58 -25.22
N VAL A 3 7.35 52.36 -24.29
CA VAL A 3 7.50 52.57 -22.84
C VAL A 3 8.21 51.36 -22.21
N LYS A 4 9.40 51.56 -21.64
CA LYS A 4 10.18 50.50 -20.96
C LYS A 4 9.74 50.36 -19.50
N SER A 5 8.96 49.33 -19.18
CA SER A 5 8.69 48.92 -17.79
C SER A 5 9.89 48.13 -17.23
N LYS A 6 10.44 48.60 -16.10
CA LYS A 6 11.51 47.90 -15.36
C LYS A 6 10.87 46.91 -14.40
N PHE A 7 10.91 45.62 -14.73
CA PHE A 7 10.56 44.53 -13.81
C PHE A 7 11.77 44.22 -12.91
N GLN A 8 11.65 44.41 -11.60
CA GLN A 8 12.63 43.94 -10.61
C GLN A 8 12.16 42.60 -10.03
N VAL A 9 12.89 41.52 -10.32
CA VAL A 9 12.68 40.19 -9.75
C VAL A 9 13.45 40.09 -8.43
N LYS A 10 12.75 39.76 -7.34
CA LYS A 10 13.34 39.53 -6.01
C LYS A 10 14.03 38.16 -5.99
N ASN A 11 15.30 38.16 -5.58
CA ASN A 11 16.14 36.98 -5.35
C ASN A 11 15.52 36.03 -4.31
N ILE A 12 15.15 34.82 -4.72
CA ILE A 12 14.81 33.73 -3.79
C ILE A 12 16.09 32.91 -3.56
N LYS A 13 16.63 33.01 -2.34
CA LYS A 13 17.77 32.20 -1.90
C LYS A 13 17.33 30.73 -1.80
N SER A 14 17.82 29.90 -2.71
CA SER A 14 17.67 28.45 -2.68
C SER A 14 18.57 27.90 -1.57
N ALA A 15 17.99 27.50 -0.44
CA ALA A 15 18.73 26.82 0.62
C ALA A 15 19.11 25.42 0.13
N SER A 16 20.40 25.20 -0.08
CA SER A 16 20.99 23.89 -0.36
C SER A 16 20.73 22.96 0.81
N LEU A 17 19.90 21.92 0.59
CA LEU A 17 19.73 20.84 1.56
C LEU A 17 21.06 20.12 1.74
N GLN A 18 21.63 20.27 2.92
CA GLN A 18 22.79 19.51 3.38
C GLN A 18 22.46 18.01 3.30
N SER A 19 23.20 17.31 2.43
CA SER A 19 23.30 15.86 2.41
C SER A 19 23.82 15.37 3.77
N LYS A 20 22.90 15.08 4.69
CA LYS A 20 23.21 14.33 5.90
C LYS A 20 23.31 12.86 5.51
N ARG A 21 24.54 12.39 5.28
CA ARG A 21 24.89 10.97 5.22
C ARG A 21 24.14 10.22 6.33
N ALA A 22 23.26 9.31 5.94
CA ALA A 22 22.68 8.35 6.86
C ALA A 22 23.81 7.52 7.46
N ARG A 23 23.93 7.53 8.79
CA ARG A 23 24.77 6.55 9.50
C ARG A 23 24.14 5.18 9.26
N ILE A 24 24.77 4.38 8.42
CA ILE A 24 24.50 2.95 8.33
C ILE A 24 24.91 2.36 9.69
N SER A 25 23.93 1.97 10.51
CA SER A 25 24.20 1.16 11.70
C SER A 25 24.56 -0.24 11.22
N SER A 26 25.85 -0.56 11.22
CA SER A 26 26.35 -1.91 11.00
C SER A 26 25.97 -2.78 12.20
N CYS A 27 24.92 -3.58 12.07
CA CYS A 27 24.59 -4.61 13.05
C CYS A 27 25.60 -5.76 12.93
N SER A 28 26.65 -5.75 13.75
CA SER A 28 27.60 -6.84 13.91
C SER A 28 27.08 -7.83 14.96
N CYS A 29 26.31 -8.82 14.52
CA CYS A 29 25.86 -9.93 15.37
C CYS A 29 26.94 -11.04 15.38
N GLN A 30 28.04 -10.85 16.11
CA GLN A 30 28.94 -11.96 16.43
C GLN A 30 28.45 -12.67 17.69
N ARG A 31 27.98 -13.92 17.50
CA ARG A 31 27.77 -14.89 18.56
C ARG A 31 29.14 -15.27 19.15
N GLN A 32 29.34 -14.98 20.43
CA GLN A 32 30.12 -15.86 21.30
C GLN A 32 29.35 -16.01 22.60
N GLU A 33 28.88 -17.24 22.83
CA GLU A 33 28.34 -17.68 24.10
C GLU A 33 29.49 -17.71 25.11
N SER A 34 29.45 -16.85 26.12
CA SER A 34 30.21 -17.04 27.34
C SER A 34 29.43 -16.39 28.48
N ALA A 35 29.07 -17.24 29.44
CA ALA A 35 28.29 -16.93 30.61
C ALA A 35 28.97 -15.88 31.51
N ASN A 36 28.15 -15.13 32.25
CA ASN A 36 28.47 -14.18 33.33
C ASN A 36 28.54 -12.68 32.97
N ASP A 37 27.39 -12.08 32.60
CA ASP A 37 27.21 -10.63 32.78
C ASP A 37 25.75 -10.28 33.18
N PRO A 38 25.48 -9.68 34.36
CA PRO A 38 24.14 -9.42 34.86
C PRO A 38 23.45 -8.19 34.22
N ARG A 39 23.78 -7.85 32.96
CA ARG A 39 23.20 -6.70 32.22
C ARG A 39 22.58 -7.05 30.87
N SER A 40 22.14 -8.30 30.70
CA SER A 40 21.45 -8.78 29.50
C SER A 40 19.97 -8.35 29.46
N ASN A 41 19.71 -7.05 29.30
CA ASN A 41 18.38 -6.53 28.97
C ASN A 41 18.45 -5.87 27.58
N GLY A 42 18.56 -6.69 26.53
CA GLY A 42 18.86 -6.19 25.19
C GLY A 42 18.24 -7.00 24.05
N CYS A 43 17.12 -6.48 23.54
CA CYS A 43 16.70 -6.57 22.13
C CYS A 43 16.27 -7.93 21.55
N ARG A 44 15.25 -8.56 22.14
CA ARG A 44 14.31 -9.42 21.37
C ARG A 44 12.90 -8.81 21.31
N ARG A 45 12.80 -7.51 21.02
CA ARG A 45 11.49 -6.97 20.64
C ARG A 45 11.13 -7.57 19.28
N ARG A 46 10.06 -8.35 19.26
CA ARG A 46 9.46 -8.90 18.03
C ARG A 46 9.16 -7.71 17.11
N ASP A 47 9.55 -7.80 15.85
CA ASP A 47 9.27 -6.76 14.86
C ASP A 47 7.75 -6.56 14.77
N PRO A 48 7.23 -5.34 15.02
CA PRO A 48 5.79 -5.04 14.91
C PRO A 48 5.19 -5.44 13.55
N ALA A 49 5.99 -5.40 12.48
CA ALA A 49 5.56 -5.84 11.15
C ALA A 49 5.13 -7.31 11.12
N VAL A 50 5.67 -8.17 12.01
CA VAL A 50 5.23 -9.56 12.11
C VAL A 50 3.78 -9.63 12.58
N GLU A 51 3.41 -8.87 13.61
CA GLU A 51 2.01 -8.78 14.06
C GLU A 51 1.14 -8.15 12.96
N GLY A 52 1.61 -7.07 12.33
CA GLY A 52 0.91 -6.41 11.23
C GLY A 52 0.62 -7.33 10.04
N VAL A 53 1.55 -8.22 9.65
CA VAL A 53 1.34 -9.20 8.58
C VAL A 53 0.34 -10.28 9.00
N GLN A 54 0.38 -10.73 10.25
CA GLN A 54 -0.58 -11.71 10.76
C GLN A 54 -2.01 -11.12 10.78
N ASP A 55 -2.15 -9.87 11.22
CA ASP A 55 -3.41 -9.13 11.19
C ASP A 55 -3.90 -8.91 9.75
N ALA A 56 -3.00 -8.53 8.84
CA ALA A 56 -3.30 -8.40 7.42
C ALA A 56 -3.87 -9.70 6.83
N GLY A 57 -3.23 -10.84 7.12
CA GLY A 57 -3.71 -12.14 6.67
C GLY A 57 -5.11 -12.47 7.21
N LYS A 58 -5.38 -12.15 8.48
CA LYS A 58 -6.68 -12.36 9.12
C LYS A 58 -7.78 -11.50 8.50
N GLU A 59 -7.53 -10.21 8.28
CA GLU A 59 -8.53 -9.30 7.71
C GLU A 59 -8.77 -9.58 6.23
N LEU A 60 -7.73 -9.81 5.43
CA LEU A 60 -7.87 -10.20 4.02
C LEU A 60 -8.66 -11.52 3.90
N SER A 61 -8.41 -12.50 4.77
CA SER A 61 -9.16 -13.77 4.78
C SER A 61 -10.67 -13.55 4.97
N LYS A 62 -11.07 -12.63 5.86
CA LYS A 62 -12.49 -12.28 6.03
C LYS A 62 -13.08 -11.65 4.77
N ILE A 63 -12.33 -10.75 4.11
CA ILE A 63 -12.77 -10.12 2.86
C ILE A 63 -12.98 -11.19 1.80
N PHE A 64 -11.99 -12.05 1.55
CA PHE A 64 -12.11 -13.12 0.56
C PHE A 64 -13.23 -14.11 0.89
N LYS A 65 -13.43 -14.44 2.17
CA LYS A 65 -14.56 -15.28 2.61
C LYS A 65 -15.92 -14.65 2.29
N ARG A 66 -16.07 -13.32 2.36
CA ARG A 66 -17.31 -12.63 1.94
C ARG A 66 -17.53 -12.74 0.43
N LEU A 67 -16.47 -12.81 -0.36
CA LEU A 67 -16.55 -12.96 -1.82
C LEU A 67 -16.91 -14.39 -2.24
N GLU A 68 -16.93 -15.36 -1.33
CA GLU A 68 -17.50 -16.70 -1.60
C GLU A 68 -19.04 -16.64 -1.77
N ASN A 69 -19.69 -15.59 -1.27
CA ASN A 69 -21.11 -15.36 -1.52
C ASN A 69 -21.32 -14.81 -2.94
N GLU A 70 -22.12 -15.51 -3.74
CA GLU A 70 -22.37 -15.19 -5.14
C GLU A 70 -22.89 -13.77 -5.36
N GLU A 71 -23.85 -13.32 -4.56
CA GLU A 71 -24.44 -11.98 -4.69
C GLU A 71 -23.39 -10.88 -4.42
N VAL A 72 -22.51 -11.10 -3.44
CA VAL A 72 -21.41 -10.18 -3.14
C VAL A 72 -20.38 -10.17 -4.26
N ALA A 73 -20.03 -11.34 -4.80
CA ALA A 73 -19.11 -11.47 -5.92
C ALA A 73 -19.65 -10.77 -7.17
N GLU A 74 -20.93 -10.95 -7.49
CA GLU A 74 -21.58 -10.29 -8.62
C GLU A 74 -21.56 -8.77 -8.49
N LYS A 75 -21.86 -8.25 -7.28
CA LYS A 75 -21.76 -6.81 -6.98
C LYS A 75 -20.35 -6.29 -7.19
N LEU A 76 -19.33 -7.02 -6.74
CA LEU A 76 -17.93 -6.64 -6.95
C LEU A 76 -17.57 -6.63 -8.43
N VAL A 77 -17.99 -7.67 -9.17
CA VAL A 77 -17.75 -7.78 -10.61
C VAL A 77 -18.34 -6.58 -11.35
N ARG A 78 -19.60 -6.26 -11.06
CA ARG A 78 -20.28 -5.11 -11.65
C ARG A 78 -19.59 -3.79 -11.28
N ALA A 79 -19.21 -3.62 -10.01
CA ALA A 79 -18.54 -2.42 -9.55
C ALA A 79 -17.21 -2.19 -10.29
N ILE A 80 -16.41 -3.24 -10.51
CA ILE A 80 -15.16 -3.14 -11.26
C ILE A 80 -15.41 -2.81 -12.73
N ARG A 81 -16.35 -3.50 -13.39
CA ARG A 81 -16.71 -3.23 -14.80
C ARG A 81 -17.24 -1.80 -15.01
N CYS A 82 -17.88 -1.22 -14.01
CA CYS A 82 -18.41 0.14 -14.05
C CYS A 82 -17.45 1.20 -13.46
N HIS A 83 -16.24 0.82 -13.05
CA HIS A 83 -15.29 1.69 -12.35
C HIS A 83 -15.87 2.41 -11.12
N ASP A 84 -16.77 1.75 -10.39
CA ASP A 84 -17.41 2.29 -9.20
C ASP A 84 -16.54 2.07 -7.96
N ALA A 85 -15.65 3.04 -7.69
CA ALA A 85 -14.76 3.01 -6.53
C ALA A 85 -15.53 2.88 -5.21
N ARG A 86 -16.70 3.52 -5.08
CA ARG A 86 -17.46 3.51 -3.82
C ARG A 86 -18.06 2.14 -3.57
N ALA A 87 -18.63 1.51 -4.59
CA ALA A 87 -19.15 0.16 -4.47
C ALA A 87 -18.03 -0.85 -4.15
N VAL A 88 -16.88 -0.77 -4.82
CA VAL A 88 -15.71 -1.62 -4.48
C VAL A 88 -15.31 -1.39 -3.02
N GLN A 89 -15.18 -0.14 -2.58
CA GLN A 89 -14.78 0.24 -1.22
C GLN A 89 -15.74 -0.33 -0.15
N ASN A 90 -17.04 -0.25 -0.39
CA ASN A 90 -18.07 -0.78 0.52
C ASN A 90 -18.01 -2.31 0.65
N ILE A 91 -17.54 -3.01 -0.39
CA ILE A 91 -17.38 -4.46 -0.37
C ILE A 91 -16.11 -4.84 0.39
N ILE A 92 -14.97 -4.22 0.06
CA ILE A 92 -13.66 -4.60 0.62
C ILE A 92 -13.40 -4.06 2.04
N GLY A 93 -14.11 -3.02 2.48
CA GLY A 93 -13.99 -2.46 3.84
C GLY A 93 -13.09 -1.23 3.93
N CYS A 94 -13.08 -0.59 5.11
CA CYS A 94 -12.51 0.74 5.35
C CYS A 94 -10.98 0.81 5.37
N GLU A 95 -10.30 -0.29 5.69
CA GLU A 95 -8.83 -0.34 5.78
C GLU A 95 -8.13 -0.46 4.41
N CYS A 96 -8.93 -0.69 3.36
CA CYS A 96 -8.47 -0.74 1.99
C CYS A 96 -8.79 0.56 1.26
N ARG A 97 -8.13 0.80 0.14
CA ARG A 97 -8.42 1.92 -0.76
C ARG A 97 -8.29 1.47 -2.20
N VAL A 98 -9.27 1.82 -3.02
CA VAL A 98 -9.14 1.74 -4.48
C VAL A 98 -8.09 2.76 -4.92
N VAL A 99 -6.98 2.28 -5.49
CA VAL A 99 -5.91 3.16 -5.99
C VAL A 99 -6.27 3.68 -7.37
N HIS A 100 -6.58 2.78 -8.31
CA HIS A 100 -7.07 3.13 -9.64
C HIS A 100 -7.71 1.92 -10.32
N PHE A 101 -8.56 2.20 -11.30
CA PHE A 101 -9.04 1.23 -12.27
C PHE A 101 -8.15 1.27 -13.51
N PHE A 102 -7.94 0.11 -14.13
CA PHE A 102 -7.21 0.01 -15.38
C PHE A 102 -7.75 -1.15 -16.21
N CYS A 103 -7.57 -1.04 -17.52
CA CYS A 103 -7.95 -2.09 -18.45
C CYS A 103 -6.69 -2.72 -19.03
N THR A 104 -6.71 -4.03 -19.16
CA THR A 104 -5.81 -4.77 -20.05
C THR A 104 -6.58 -5.11 -21.32
N ASP A 105 -5.91 -5.71 -22.31
CA ASP A 105 -6.54 -6.10 -23.58
C ASP A 105 -7.79 -6.98 -23.38
N ARG A 106 -7.80 -7.80 -22.32
CA ARG A 106 -8.84 -8.81 -22.09
C ARG A 106 -9.56 -8.71 -20.76
N SER A 107 -9.19 -7.77 -19.89
CA SER A 107 -9.73 -7.72 -18.52
C SER A 107 -9.92 -6.30 -18.03
N ASP A 108 -10.98 -6.11 -17.24
CA ASP A 108 -11.20 -4.92 -16.43
C ASP A 108 -10.61 -5.17 -15.04
N CYS A 109 -9.72 -4.30 -14.58
CA CYS A 109 -8.97 -4.50 -13.34
C CYS A 109 -9.11 -3.32 -12.38
N VAL A 110 -8.96 -3.61 -11.09
CA VAL A 110 -8.82 -2.60 -10.04
C VAL A 110 -7.59 -2.93 -9.18
N ARG A 111 -6.78 -1.91 -8.89
CA ARG A 111 -5.71 -2.01 -7.89
C ARG A 111 -6.22 -1.53 -6.54
N ILE A 112 -6.11 -2.39 -5.54
CA ILE A 112 -6.50 -2.13 -4.16
C ILE A 112 -5.25 -2.10 -3.30
N CYS A 113 -5.17 -1.14 -2.38
CA CYS A 113 -4.12 -1.05 -1.37
C CYS A 113 -4.74 -1.01 0.02
N CYS A 114 -4.32 -1.90 0.90
CA CYS A 114 -4.76 -1.96 2.29
C CYS A 114 -3.57 -1.74 3.22
N LEU A 115 -3.82 -1.04 4.33
CA LEU A 115 -2.83 -0.77 5.36
C LEU A 115 -3.20 -1.54 6.62
N PHE A 116 -2.21 -2.17 7.25
CA PHE A 116 -2.39 -3.04 8.41
C PHE A 116 -1.33 -2.78 9.47
N GLY A 117 -1.62 -3.25 10.68
CA GLY A 117 -0.79 -3.03 11.85
C GLY A 117 -1.16 -1.75 12.61
N ARG A 118 -0.64 -1.62 13.84
CA ARG A 118 -1.05 -0.56 14.76
C ARG A 118 -0.66 0.83 14.26
N ASP A 119 0.48 0.90 13.58
CA ASP A 119 1.06 2.13 13.05
C ASP A 119 1.11 2.10 11.51
N ARG A 120 0.29 1.23 10.88
CA ARG A 120 0.24 1.04 9.42
C ARG A 120 1.57 0.60 8.83
N GLU A 121 2.33 -0.18 9.58
CA GLU A 121 3.65 -0.70 9.23
C GLU A 121 3.63 -1.65 8.03
N VAL A 122 2.47 -2.24 7.70
CA VAL A 122 2.31 -3.16 6.57
C VAL A 122 1.35 -2.59 5.55
N ALA A 123 1.81 -2.50 4.30
CA ALA A 123 0.97 -2.17 3.15
C ALA A 123 0.90 -3.37 2.20
N ILE A 124 -0.31 -3.83 1.87
CA ILE A 124 -0.53 -4.88 0.87
C ILE A 124 -1.29 -4.27 -0.29
N SER A 125 -0.76 -4.44 -1.50
CA SER A 125 -1.45 -4.07 -2.72
C SER A 125 -1.70 -5.30 -3.57
N PHE A 126 -2.90 -5.42 -4.10
CA PHE A 126 -3.29 -6.51 -4.99
C PHE A 126 -4.26 -6.01 -6.06
N ASP A 127 -4.28 -6.72 -7.18
CA ASP A 127 -5.13 -6.42 -8.31
C ASP A 127 -6.22 -7.48 -8.43
N ILE A 128 -7.47 -7.06 -8.68
CA ILE A 128 -8.55 -7.96 -9.07
C ILE A 128 -8.87 -7.67 -10.53
N CYS A 129 -8.74 -8.68 -11.39
CA CYS A 129 -8.97 -8.57 -12.82
C CYS A 129 -10.10 -9.51 -13.25
N ILE A 130 -11.09 -8.96 -13.95
CA ILE A 130 -12.23 -9.69 -14.49
C ILE A 130 -12.06 -9.79 -15.99
N ARG A 131 -11.93 -11.01 -16.49
CA ARG A 131 -11.85 -11.25 -17.93
C ARG A 131 -13.17 -10.85 -18.59
N ARG A 132 -13.08 -10.12 -19.70
CA ARG A 132 -14.21 -9.84 -20.58
C ARG A 132 -14.55 -11.13 -21.32
N GLU A 133 -15.83 -11.48 -21.36
CA GLU A 133 -16.26 -12.56 -22.24
C GLU A 133 -16.05 -12.13 -23.69
N ASN A 134 -15.42 -12.99 -24.49
CA ASN A 134 -15.31 -12.77 -25.92
C ASN A 134 -16.73 -12.79 -26.50
N ARG A 135 -17.23 -11.65 -26.99
CA ARG A 135 -18.53 -11.56 -27.69
C ARG A 135 -18.58 -12.32 -29.04
N ASN A 136 -17.62 -13.19 -29.35
CA ASN A 136 -17.55 -13.97 -30.60
C ASN A 136 -17.80 -15.47 -30.36
N ARG A 137 -19.00 -15.82 -29.90
CA ARG A 137 -19.57 -17.16 -30.05
C ARG A 137 -21.08 -17.05 -30.25
N TYR A 138 -21.47 -16.54 -31.42
CA TYR A 138 -22.70 -16.90 -32.11
C TYR A 138 -22.39 -16.95 -33.60
#